data_AF-A0A3C0YAT3-F1
#
_entry.id   AF-A0A3C0YAT3-F1
#
_cell.length_a   1.000
_cell.length_b   1.000
_cell.length_c   1.000
_cell.angle_alpha   90.00
_cell.angle_beta   90.00
_cell.angle_gamma   90.00
#
_symmetry.space_group_name_H-M   'P 1'
#
loop_
_entity.id
_entity.type
_entity.pdbx_description
1 polymer ?
#
loop_
_entity_poly.entity_id
_entity_poly.type
_entity_poly.pdbx_seq_one_letter_code
_entity_poly.pdbx_strand_id
1 'polypeptide(L)'
;QRVLDQVIGAVEFLFSFTLAAGLVVLFAAVTATREERAREFAIMRALGAKASLLRQVQRAELVGVGLLAGFLASLVALAVGWGLARYVFDFSWTGSWTVPIFGSLAGAVLALAAGWWGLRSVLNTPVVETLRKAQ
;
A
#
# COMPACT_ATOMS: atom_id res chain seq x y z
N GLN A 1 -26.85 -23.21 8.78
CA GLN A 1 -25.86 -22.94 7.71
C GLN A 1 -26.15 -21.67 6.92
N ARG A 2 -27.28 -21.52 6.18
CA ARG A 2 -27.52 -20.35 5.31
C ARG A 2 -27.23 -18.96 5.91
N VAL A 3 -27.63 -18.71 7.15
CA VAL A 3 -27.37 -17.40 7.81
C VAL A 3 -25.88 -17.20 8.08
N LEU A 4 -25.15 -18.25 8.47
CA LEU A 4 -23.70 -18.19 8.70
C LEU A 4 -22.96 -17.94 7.38
N ASP A 5 -23.33 -18.64 6.31
CA ASP A 5 -22.72 -18.46 4.98
C ASP A 5 -22.96 -17.03 4.46
N GLN A 6 -24.15 -16.49 4.71
CA GLN A 6 -24.49 -15.12 4.32
C GLN A 6 -23.73 -14.07 5.13
N VAL A 7 -23.51 -14.31 6.43
CA VAL A 7 -22.67 -13.45 7.28
C VAL A 7 -21.22 -13.51 6.83
N ILE A 8 -20.67 -14.70 6.56
CA ILE A 8 -19.31 -14.86 6.04
C ILE A 8 -19.15 -14.09 4.72
N GLY A 9 -20.08 -14.27 3.78
CA GLY A 9 -20.06 -13.56 2.50
C GLY A 9 -20.17 -12.03 2.66
N ALA A 10 -20.99 -11.54 3.60
CA ALA A 10 -21.08 -10.12 3.90
C ALA A 10 -19.77 -9.56 4.48
N VAL A 11 -19.14 -10.29 5.40
CA VAL A 11 -17.85 -9.91 6.00
C VAL A 11 -16.74 -9.95 4.95
N GLU A 12 -16.72 -10.93 4.06
CA GLU A 12 -15.75 -11.03 2.96
C GLU A 12 -15.90 -9.87 1.97
N PHE A 13 -17.14 -9.50 1.63
CA PHE A 13 -17.42 -8.32 0.82
C PHE A 13 -16.94 -7.04 1.50
N LEU A 14 -17.25 -6.85 2.79
CA LEU A 14 -16.77 -5.68 3.54
C LEU A 14 -15.24 -5.65 3.61
N PHE A 15 -14.60 -6.80 3.86
CA PHE A 15 -13.14 -6.90 3.90
C PHE A 15 -12.51 -6.50 2.56
N SER A 16 -12.98 -7.08 1.45
CA SER A 16 -12.47 -6.76 0.11
C SER A 16 -12.71 -5.30 -0.27
N PHE A 17 -13.87 -4.75 0.08
CA PHE A 17 -14.19 -3.34 -0.12
C PHE A 17 -13.26 -2.41 0.69
N THR A 18 -13.08 -2.69 1.99
CA THR A 18 -12.17 -1.92 2.85
C THR A 18 -10.72 -2.01 2.36
N LEU A 19 -10.29 -3.18 1.90
CA LEU A 19 -8.98 -3.38 1.29
C LEU A 19 -8.82 -2.50 0.04
N ALA A 20 -9.81 -2.51 -0.86
CA ALA A 20 -9.81 -1.68 -2.06
C ALA A 20 -9.78 -0.18 -1.72
N ALA A 21 -10.59 0.26 -0.76
CA ALA A 21 -10.59 1.65 -0.29
C ALA A 21 -9.22 2.04 0.29
N GLY A 22 -8.60 1.17 1.08
CA GLY A 22 -7.25 1.38 1.62
C GLY A 22 -6.19 1.56 0.53
N LEU A 23 -6.27 0.78 -0.55
CA LEU A 23 -5.38 0.94 -1.71
C LEU A 23 -5.56 2.30 -2.40
N VAL A 24 -6.81 2.75 -2.55
CA VAL A 24 -7.11 4.08 -3.12
C VAL A 24 -6.56 5.20 -2.24
N VAL A 25 -6.69 5.10 -0.91
CA VAL A 25 -6.15 6.09 0.04
C VAL A 25 -4.62 6.10 0.01
N LEU A 26 -3.98 4.92 0.04
CA LEU A 26 -2.53 4.79 -0.07
C LEU A 26 -2.01 5.45 -1.36
N PHE A 27 -2.72 5.21 -2.46
CA PHE A 27 -2.42 5.80 -3.76
C PHE A 27 -2.49 7.33 -3.75
N ALA A 28 -3.54 7.90 -3.15
CA ALA A 28 -3.69 9.35 -3.03
C ALA A 28 -2.54 9.97 -2.24
N ALA A 29 -2.14 9.35 -1.13
CA ALA A 29 -1.01 9.82 -0.30
C ALA A 29 0.34 9.75 -1.03
N VAL A 30 0.60 8.67 -1.79
CA VAL A 30 1.84 8.52 -2.59
C VAL A 30 1.88 9.54 -3.74
N THR A 31 0.74 9.86 -4.34
CA THR A 31 0.67 10.85 -5.42
C THR A 31 0.93 12.27 -4.90
N ALA A 32 0.33 12.62 -3.75
CA ALA A 32 0.53 13.93 -3.11
C ALA A 32 2.01 14.20 -2.75
N THR A 33 2.72 13.19 -2.22
CA THR A 33 4.15 13.31 -1.85
C THR A 33 5.11 13.44 -3.04
N ARG A 34 4.66 13.09 -4.26
CA ARG A 34 5.47 13.18 -5.48
C ARG A 34 5.48 14.58 -6.09
N GLU A 35 4.39 15.34 -5.95
CA GLU A 35 4.29 16.70 -6.50
C GLU A 35 5.30 17.66 -5.84
N GLU A 36 5.60 17.47 -4.55
CA GLU A 36 6.65 18.21 -3.84
C GLU A 36 8.06 17.90 -4.37
N ARG A 37 8.37 16.63 -4.67
CA ARG A 37 9.69 16.21 -5.18
C ARG A 37 9.94 16.58 -6.65
N ALA A 38 8.91 16.94 -7.42
CA ALA A 38 9.06 17.34 -8.82
C ALA A 38 9.87 18.65 -8.99
N ARG A 39 9.76 19.59 -8.03
CA ARG A 39 10.56 20.83 -8.03
C ARG A 39 12.04 20.56 -7.75
N GLU A 40 12.35 19.70 -6.79
CA GLU A 40 13.73 19.29 -6.51
C GLU A 40 14.38 18.57 -7.69
N PHE A 41 13.59 17.80 -8.44
CA PHE A 41 14.04 17.11 -9.65
C PHE A 41 14.41 18.09 -10.78
N ALA A 42 13.63 19.15 -10.94
CA ALA A 42 13.91 20.20 -11.92
C ALA A 42 15.23 20.93 -11.60
N ILE A 43 15.49 21.20 -10.31
CA ILE A 43 16.72 21.83 -9.82
C ILE A 43 17.93 20.90 -10.02
N MET A 44 17.83 19.62 -9.63
CA MET A 44 18.91 18.65 -9.81
C MET A 44 19.24 18.36 -11.28
N ARG A 45 18.23 18.41 -12.17
CA ARG A 45 18.44 18.27 -13.62
C ARG A 45 19.10 19.50 -14.23
N ALA A 46 18.83 20.69 -13.70
CA ALA A 46 19.57 21.91 -14.06
C ALA A 46 21.04 21.86 -13.61
N LEU A 47 21.37 21.05 -12.59
CA LEU A 47 22.73 20.82 -12.08
C LEU A 47 23.42 19.57 -12.65
N GLY A 48 22.80 18.85 -13.60
CA GLY A 48 23.41 17.72 -14.31
C GLY A 48 23.30 16.34 -13.63
N ALA A 49 22.51 16.20 -12.56
CA ALA A 49 22.35 14.92 -11.86
C ALA A 49 21.48 13.91 -12.64
N LYS A 50 21.91 12.63 -12.65
CA LYS A 50 21.19 11.55 -13.35
C LYS A 50 19.86 11.21 -12.64
N ALA A 51 18.76 11.43 -13.35
CA ALA A 51 17.38 11.07 -12.98
C ALA A 51 17.17 9.60 -12.54
N SER A 52 18.15 8.72 -12.78
CA SER A 52 18.14 7.31 -12.41
C SER A 52 18.36 7.06 -10.91
N LEU A 53 19.19 7.87 -10.24
CA LEU A 53 19.53 7.67 -8.83
C LEU A 53 18.33 7.95 -7.92
N LEU A 54 17.61 9.06 -8.16
CA LEU A 54 16.39 9.38 -7.42
C LEU A 54 15.31 8.31 -7.58
N ARG A 55 15.20 7.72 -8.78
CA ARG A 55 14.22 6.66 -9.03
C ARG A 55 14.57 5.36 -8.29
N GLN A 56 15.85 5.07 -8.09
CA GLN A 56 16.30 3.96 -7.24
C GLN A 56 16.03 4.22 -5.76
N VAL A 57 16.39 5.40 -5.25
CA VAL A 57 16.15 5.77 -3.84
C VAL A 57 14.67 5.71 -3.50
N GLN A 58 13.81 6.28 -4.34
CA GLN A 58 12.36 6.25 -4.13
C GLN A 58 11.77 4.84 -4.15
N ARG A 59 12.29 3.95 -5.01
CA ARG A 59 11.89 2.54 -5.02
C ARG A 59 12.35 1.84 -3.75
N ALA A 60 13.56 2.11 -3.28
CA ALA A 60 14.07 1.57 -2.03
C ALA A 60 13.25 2.04 -0.82
N GLU A 61 12.87 3.32 -0.76
CA GLU A 61 11.96 3.86 0.26
C GLU A 61 10.59 3.16 0.23
N LEU A 62 9.97 3.03 -0.94
CA LEU A 62 8.66 2.37 -1.08
C LEU A 62 8.72 0.90 -0.70
N VAL A 63 9.78 0.19 -1.09
CA VAL A 63 9.99 -1.20 -0.70
C VAL A 63 10.19 -1.30 0.81
N GLY A 64 11.02 -0.45 1.41
CA GLY A 64 11.27 -0.45 2.85
C GLY A 64 10.00 -0.18 3.65
N VAL A 65 9.24 0.85 3.29
CA VAL A 65 7.96 1.18 3.94
C VAL A 65 6.94 0.07 3.72
N GLY A 66 6.84 -0.48 2.50
CA GLY A 66 5.93 -1.58 2.20
C GLY A 66 6.25 -2.86 2.97
N LEU A 67 7.54 -3.22 3.10
CA LEU A 67 7.99 -4.35 3.93
C LEU A 67 7.61 -4.14 5.39
N LEU A 68 7.90 -2.96 5.96
CA LEU A 68 7.57 -2.65 7.36
C LEU A 68 6.06 -2.64 7.61
N ALA A 69 5.28 -2.04 6.71
CA ALA A 69 3.82 -2.02 6.81
C ALA A 69 3.24 -3.44 6.73
N GLY A 70 3.72 -4.25 5.77
CA GLY A 70 3.29 -5.63 5.62
C GLY A 70 3.67 -6.52 6.82
N PHE A 71 4.86 -6.32 7.38
CA PHE A 71 5.30 -6.99 8.60
C PHE A 71 4.37 -6.64 9.78
N LEU A 72 4.12 -5.35 10.02
CA LEU A 72 3.24 -4.90 11.10
C LEU A 72 1.81 -5.41 10.93
N ALA A 73 1.26 -5.34 9.71
CA ALA A 73 -0.07 -5.88 9.42
C ALA A 73 -0.16 -7.38 9.71
N SER A 74 0.88 -8.14 9.38
CA SER A 74 0.95 -9.58 9.67
C SER A 74 1.01 -9.88 11.15
N LEU A 75 1.74 -9.08 11.93
CA LEU A 75 1.79 -9.22 13.38
C LEU A 75 0.42 -8.96 14.01
N VAL A 76 -0.29 -7.93 13.55
CA VAL A 76 -1.65 -7.65 14.00
C VAL A 76 -2.59 -8.80 13.63
N ALA A 77 -2.52 -9.30 12.40
CA ALA A 77 -3.32 -10.43 11.95
C ALA A 77 -3.06 -11.70 12.78
N LEU A 78 -1.79 -11.98 13.09
CA LEU A 78 -1.41 -13.09 13.98
C LEU A 78 -1.94 -12.89 15.40
N ALA A 79 -1.83 -11.70 15.96
CA ALA A 79 -2.30 -11.41 17.32
C ALA A 79 -3.83 -11.53 17.43
N VAL A 80 -4.56 -10.95 16.46
CA VAL A 80 -6.02 -11.03 16.40
C VAL A 80 -6.46 -12.47 16.18
N GLY A 81 -5.83 -13.17 15.24
CA GLY A 81 -6.15 -14.56 14.97
C GLY A 81 -5.87 -15.47 16.17
N TRP A 82 -4.72 -15.30 16.83
CA TRP A 82 -4.40 -16.03 18.06
C TRP A 82 -5.43 -15.77 19.15
N GLY A 83 -5.86 -14.52 19.33
CA GLY A 83 -6.94 -14.14 20.24
C GLY A 83 -8.25 -14.84 19.90
N LEU A 84 -8.68 -14.80 18.63
CA LEU A 84 -9.89 -15.50 18.19
C LEU A 84 -9.80 -17.00 18.45
N ALA A 85 -8.68 -17.65 18.09
CA ALA A 85 -8.54 -19.08 18.27
C ALA A 85 -8.50 -19.50 19.73
N ARG A 86 -7.89 -18.70 20.61
CA ARG A 86 -7.81 -19.01 22.04
C ARG A 86 -9.12 -18.73 22.78
N TYR A 87 -9.77 -17.60 22.49
CA TYR A 87 -10.92 -17.13 23.26
C TYR A 87 -12.28 -17.46 22.66
N VAL A 88 -12.38 -17.63 21.33
CA VAL A 88 -13.66 -17.88 20.64
C VAL A 88 -13.77 -19.34 20.19
N PHE A 89 -12.68 -19.91 19.68
CA PHE A 89 -12.72 -21.24 19.04
C PHE A 89 -12.04 -22.38 19.84
N ASP A 90 -11.39 -22.08 20.97
CA ASP A 90 -10.68 -23.03 21.84
C ASP A 90 -9.70 -24.00 21.13
N PHE A 91 -9.13 -23.58 19.99
CA PHE A 91 -8.21 -24.41 19.20
C PHE A 91 -6.74 -24.22 19.62
N SER A 92 -5.94 -25.30 19.52
CA SER A 92 -4.48 -25.25 19.65
C SER A 92 -3.86 -24.56 18.43
N TRP A 93 -3.72 -23.24 18.49
CA TRP A 93 -3.15 -22.43 17.41
C TRP A 93 -1.70 -22.80 17.09
N THR A 94 -1.46 -23.36 15.90
CA THR A 94 -0.11 -23.54 15.34
C THR A 94 0.25 -22.28 14.56
N GLY A 95 0.81 -21.29 15.24
CA GLY A 95 1.22 -20.04 14.60
C GLY A 95 2.31 -20.30 13.57
N SER A 96 2.00 -20.10 12.29
CA SER A 96 2.98 -20.31 11.23
C SER A 96 3.90 -19.09 11.13
N TRP A 97 5.22 -19.32 11.29
CA TRP A 97 6.26 -18.29 11.10
C TRP A 97 6.32 -17.73 9.67
N THR A 98 5.57 -18.33 8.74
CA THR A 98 5.49 -17.87 7.35
C THR A 98 4.60 -16.63 7.17
N VAL A 99 3.64 -16.39 8.06
CA VAL A 99 2.67 -15.28 7.93
C VAL A 99 3.34 -13.90 7.89
N PRO A 100 4.30 -13.57 8.78
CA PRO A 100 5.02 -12.30 8.71
C PRO A 100 5.84 -12.12 7.43
N ILE A 101 6.42 -13.20 6.92
CA ILE A 101 7.24 -13.16 5.70
C ILE A 101 6.36 -12.83 4.50
N PHE A 102 5.26 -13.57 4.32
CA PHE A 102 4.35 -13.35 3.20
C PHE A 102 3.65 -11.99 3.27
N GLY A 103 3.23 -11.54 4.44
CA GLY A 103 2.60 -10.22 4.53
C GLY A 103 3.59 -9.07 4.36
N SER A 104 4.85 -9.21 4.79
CA SER A 104 5.91 -8.24 4.46
C SER A 104 6.13 -8.16 2.95
N LEU A 105 6.28 -9.30 2.27
CA LEU A 105 6.45 -9.36 0.82
C LEU A 105 5.23 -8.78 0.09
N ALA A 106 4.01 -9.11 0.53
CA ALA A 106 2.79 -8.56 -0.03
C ALA A 106 2.74 -7.03 0.14
N GLY A 107 3.06 -6.52 1.32
CA GLY A 107 3.14 -5.08 1.59
C GLY A 107 4.16 -4.36 0.70
N ALA A 108 5.32 -4.96 0.47
CA ALA A 108 6.34 -4.42 -0.43
C ALA A 108 5.86 -4.38 -1.89
N VAL A 109 5.24 -5.47 -2.36
CA VAL A 109 4.67 -5.54 -3.71
C VAL A 109 3.55 -4.53 -3.89
N LEU A 110 2.66 -4.38 -2.92
CA LEU A 110 1.57 -3.41 -2.95
C LEU A 110 2.09 -1.96 -2.96
N ALA A 111 3.08 -1.64 -2.14
CA ALA A 111 3.70 -0.31 -2.12
C ALA A 111 4.40 0.03 -3.45
N LEU A 112 5.10 -0.96 -4.04
CA LEU A 112 5.70 -0.83 -5.37
C LEU A 112 4.65 -0.65 -6.47
N ALA A 113 3.59 -1.46 -6.46
CA ALA A 113 2.50 -1.39 -7.42
C ALA A 113 1.77 -0.04 -7.34
N ALA A 114 1.47 0.44 -6.13
CA ALA A 114 0.90 1.77 -5.91
C ALA A 114 1.81 2.88 -6.46
N GLY A 115 3.12 2.78 -6.24
CA GLY A 115 4.11 3.70 -6.80
C GLY A 115 4.25 3.66 -8.33
N TRP A 116 4.03 2.50 -8.96
CA TRP A 116 4.04 2.34 -10.43
C TRP A 116 2.73 2.79 -11.07
N TRP A 117 1.58 2.49 -10.48
CA TRP A 117 0.28 2.97 -10.97
C TRP A 117 0.11 4.48 -10.78
N GLY A 118 0.68 5.08 -9.74
CA GLY A 118 0.75 6.54 -9.58
C GLY A 118 1.40 7.23 -10.79
N LEU A 119 2.45 6.61 -11.35
CA LEU A 119 3.15 7.13 -12.52
C LEU A 119 2.31 7.05 -13.81
N ARG A 120 1.43 6.04 -13.95
CA ARG A 120 0.50 5.91 -15.08
C ARG A 120 -0.73 6.82 -14.94
N SER A 121 -1.21 7.03 -13.73
CA SER A 121 -2.36 7.89 -13.47
C SER A 121 -2.06 9.36 -13.68
N VAL A 122 -0.85 9.83 -13.35
CA VAL A 122 -0.44 11.23 -13.59
C VAL A 122 -0.38 11.57 -15.10
N LEU A 123 -0.18 10.57 -15.96
CA LEU A 123 -0.28 10.74 -17.42
C LEU A 123 -1.74 10.82 -17.92
N ASN A 124 -2.72 10.44 -17.10
CA ASN A 124 -4.16 10.53 -17.40
C ASN A 124 -4.87 11.68 -16.68
N THR A 125 -4.18 12.48 -15.88
CA THR A 125 -4.71 13.75 -15.40
C THR A 125 -4.53 14.78 -16.53
N PRO A 126 -5.59 15.19 -17.23
CA PRO A 126 -5.47 16.12 -18.34
C PRO A 126 -4.88 17.44 -17.83
N VAL A 127 -3.83 17.91 -18.51
CA VAL A 127 -3.02 19.13 -18.26
C VAL A 127 -3.85 20.42 -18.14
N VAL A 128 -5.14 20.36 -18.45
CA VAL A 128 -6.06 21.50 -18.45
C VAL A 128 -6.31 22.04 -17.03
N GLU A 129 -6.17 21.21 -15.99
CA GLU A 129 -6.43 21.63 -14.59
C GLU A 129 -5.23 22.32 -13.92
N THR A 130 -4.00 22.04 -14.35
CA THR A 130 -2.80 22.73 -13.84
C THR A 130 -2.64 24.14 -14.44
N LEU A 131 -3.15 24.39 -15.64
CA LEU A 131 -3.15 25.72 -16.25
C LEU A 131 -4.25 26.65 -15.70
N ARG A 132 -5.38 26.12 -15.20
CA ARG A 132 -6.46 26.93 -14.62
C ARG A 132 -6.19 27.42 -13.19
N LYS A 133 -5.14 26.91 -12.52
CA LYS A 133 -4.67 27.41 -11.21
C LYS A 133 -3.55 28.46 -11.32
N ALA A 134 -3.04 28.71 -12.53
CA ALA A 134 -1.99 29.69 -12.79
C ALA A 134 -2.50 30.99 -13.46
N GLN A 135 -3.81 31.09 -13.68
CA GLN A 135 -4.53 32.36 -13.86
C GLN A 135 -5.33 32.64 -12.59
#